data_AF-A0A929PYY3-F1
#
_entry.id   AF-A0A929PYY3-F1
#
_cell.length_a   1.000
_cell.length_b   1.000
_cell.length_c   1.000
_cell.angle_alpha   90.00
_cell.angle_beta   90.00
_cell.angle_gamma   90.00
#
_symmetry.space_group_name_H-M   'P 1'
#
loop_
_entity.id
_entity.type
_entity.pdbx_description
1 polymer ?
#
loop_
_entity_poly.entity_id
_entity_poly.type
_entity_poly.pdbx_seq_one_letter_code
_entity_poly.pdbx_strand_id
1 'polypeptide(L)' 'MVRNNFEIDIKVKCVEAGMVQRTLAQKLGLTSQYVNHIIKKRDGLVNKTFVSMMEGLGYDVELKYVPIPQERLAQIDQE' A
#
# COMPACT_ATOMS: atom_id res chain seq x y z
N MET A 1 -7.40 15.52 5.55
CA MET A 1 -6.02 15.17 5.13
C MET A 1 -5.78 13.65 5.24
N VAL A 2 -4.80 13.08 4.51
CA VAL A 2 -4.40 11.66 4.66
C VAL A 2 -3.40 11.53 5.81
N ARG A 3 -3.68 10.66 6.79
CA ARG A 3 -2.84 10.47 7.99
C ARG A 3 -1.70 9.46 7.81
N ASN A 4 -1.83 8.53 6.87
CA ASN A 4 -0.83 7.49 6.65
C ASN A 4 0.47 8.04 6.07
N ASN A 5 1.57 7.41 6.47
CA ASN A 5 2.83 7.52 5.77
C ASN A 5 3.08 6.23 4.97
N PHE A 6 2.53 6.19 3.75
CA PHE A 6 2.59 5.02 2.89
C PHE A 6 4.01 4.49 2.65
N GLU A 7 5.01 5.37 2.65
CA GLU A 7 6.39 4.94 2.52
C GLU A 7 6.82 4.06 3.69
N ILE A 8 6.55 4.52 4.92
CA ILE A 8 6.90 3.78 6.12
C ILE A 8 6.04 2.52 6.22
N ASP A 9 4.74 2.64 5.96
CA ASP A 9 3.81 1.52 6.07
C ASP A 9 4.22 0.34 5.18
N ILE A 10 4.56 0.60 3.91
CA ILE A 10 4.99 -0.46 2.98
C ILE A 10 6.33 -1.08 3.43
N LYS A 11 7.27 -0.27 3.91
CA LYS A 11 8.56 -0.77 4.43
C LYS A 11 8.36 -1.67 5.65
N VAL A 12 7.53 -1.25 6.61
CA VAL A 12 7.21 -2.04 7.80
C VAL A 12 6.54 -3.36 7.40
N LYS A 13 5.56 -3.33 6.48
CA LYS A 13 4.90 -4.55 6.02
C LYS A 13 5.83 -5.52 5.29
N CYS A 14 6.80 -5.01 4.53
CA CYS A 14 7.84 -5.86 3.93
C CYS A 14 8.65 -6.60 5.03
N VAL A 15 9.06 -5.87 6.06
CA VAL A 15 9.82 -6.43 7.20
C VAL A 15 8.99 -7.45 7.98
N GLU A 16 7.73 -7.14 8.29
CA GLU A 16 6.81 -8.07 8.96
C GLU A 16 6.59 -9.37 8.17
N ALA A 17 6.53 -9.28 6.83
CA ALA A 17 6.41 -10.42 5.94
C ALA A 17 7.75 -11.13 5.65
N GLY A 18 8.86 -10.70 6.26
CA GLY A 18 10.19 -11.28 6.05
C GLY A 18 10.69 -11.14 4.61
N MET A 19 10.22 -10.14 3.86
CA MET A 19 10.55 -9.94 2.46
C MET A 19 11.13 -8.55 2.19
N VAL A 20 11.87 -8.41 1.09
CA VAL A 20 12.35 -7.10 0.64
C VAL A 20 11.44 -6.52 -0.43
N GLN A 21 11.38 -5.19 -0.50
CA GLN A 21 10.57 -4.47 -1.49
C GLN A 21 10.84 -4.90 -2.94
N ARG A 22 12.09 -5.29 -3.26
CA ARG A 22 12.44 -5.83 -4.59
C ARG A 22 11.69 -7.13 -4.89
N THR A 23 11.63 -8.04 -3.94
CA THR A 23 10.89 -9.30 -4.07
C THR A 23 9.40 -9.05 -4.19
N LEU A 24 8.86 -8.05 -3.47
CA LEU A 24 7.47 -7.62 -3.63
C LEU A 24 7.22 -7.10 -5.04
N ALA A 25 8.11 -6.26 -5.58
CA ALA A 25 8.01 -5.77 -6.95
C ALA A 25 8.00 -6.94 -7.96
N GLN A 26 8.91 -7.90 -7.80
CA GLN A 26 8.97 -9.09 -8.66
C GLN A 26 7.70 -9.93 -8.60
N LYS A 27 7.15 -10.17 -7.40
CA LYS A 27 5.88 -10.91 -7.23
C LYS A 27 4.71 -10.22 -7.92
N LEU A 28 4.71 -8.89 -7.97
CA LEU A 28 3.67 -8.10 -8.64
C LEU A 28 3.92 -7.94 -10.14
N GLY A 29 5.00 -8.50 -10.70
CA GLY A 29 5.40 -8.26 -12.10
C GLY A 29 5.83 -6.81 -12.37
N LEU A 30 6.17 -6.05 -11.33
CA LEU A 30 6.53 -4.63 -11.40
C LEU A 30 8.04 -4.43 -11.30
N THR A 31 8.52 -3.31 -11.85
CA THR A 31 9.92 -2.93 -11.68
C THR A 31 10.17 -2.32 -10.31
N SER A 32 11.40 -2.48 -9.80
CA SER A 32 11.82 -1.87 -8.54
C SER A 32 11.69 -0.34 -8.57
N GLN A 33 11.95 0.28 -9.73
CA GLN A 33 11.79 1.72 -9.92
C GLN A 33 10.33 2.16 -9.81
N TYR A 34 9.39 1.38 -10.35
CA TYR A 34 7.97 1.72 -10.31
C TYR A 34 7.43 1.67 -8.88
N VAL A 35 7.78 0.63 -8.11
CA VAL A 35 7.41 0.53 -6.69
C VAL A 35 8.01 1.70 -5.89
N ASN A 36 9.26 2.07 -6.15
CA ASN A 36 9.91 3.22 -5.52
C ASN A 36 9.21 4.55 -5.87
N HIS A 37 8.73 4.70 -7.11
CA HIS A 37 7.96 5.87 -7.51
C HIS A 37 6.63 5.97 -6.76
N ILE A 38 5.89 4.87 -6.62
CA ILE A 38 4.62 4.82 -5.89
C ILE A 38 4.81 5.21 -4.43
N ILE A 39 5.79 4.59 -3.76
CA ILE A 39 6.10 4.80 -2.34
C ILE A 39 6.48 6.26 -2.05
N LYS A 40 7.26 6.88 -2.93
CA LYS A 40 7.70 8.27 -2.77
C LYS A 40 6.62 9.30 -3.12
N LYS A 41 5.57 8.90 -3.83
CA LYS A 41 4.53 9.81 -4.31
C LYS A 41 3.42 9.95 -3.25
N ARG A 42 3.62 10.86 -2.30
CA ARG A 42 2.66 11.16 -1.22
C ARG A 42 1.25 11.49 -1.72
N ASP A 43 1.14 12.20 -2.84
CA ASP A 43 -0.11 12.66 -3.44
C ASP A 43 -0.78 11.66 -4.41
N GLY A 44 -0.13 10.51 -4.68
CA GLY A 44 -0.50 9.66 -5.81
C GLY A 44 -1.27 8.39 -5.45
N LEU A 45 -1.27 7.99 -4.18
CA LEU A 45 -1.84 6.70 -3.78
C LEU A 45 -3.35 6.80 -3.54
N VAL A 46 -3.80 7.91 -2.95
CA VAL A 46 -5.22 8.21 -2.75
C VAL A 46 -5.58 9.36 -3.68
N ASN A 47 -6.71 9.22 -4.38
CA ASN A 47 -7.17 10.24 -5.32
C ASN A 47 -7.40 11.58 -4.60
N LYS A 48 -6.82 12.67 -5.11
CA LYS A 48 -6.96 14.01 -4.52
C LYS A 48 -8.41 14.45 -4.38
N THR A 49 -9.25 14.19 -5.39
CA THR A 49 -10.68 14.51 -5.36
C THR A 49 -11.37 13.79 -4.22
N PHE A 50 -11.04 12.52 -3.97
CA PHE A 50 -11.59 11.77 -2.83
C PHE A 50 -11.17 12.40 -1.49
N VAL A 51 -9.89 12.76 -1.33
CA VAL A 51 -9.41 13.41 -0.11
C VAL A 51 -10.13 14.74 0.10
N SER A 52 -10.28 15.56 -0.94
CA SER A 52 -11.00 16.84 -0.86
C SER A 52 -12.49 16.67 -0.54
N MET A 53 -13.14 15.60 -1.01
CA MET A 53 -14.52 15.28 -0.62
C MET A 53 -14.62 14.98 0.87
N MET A 54 -13.71 14.16 1.40
CA MET A 54 -13.69 13.82 2.84
C MET A 54 -13.38 15.04 3.70
N GLU A 55 -12.46 15.89 3.25
CA GLU A 55 -12.15 17.16 3.92
C GLU A 55 -13.33 18.12 3.94
N GLY A 56 -14.09 18.24 2.84
CA GLY A 56 -15.31 19.02 2.79
C GLY A 56 -16.41 18.52 3.73
N LEU A 57 -16.39 17.24 4.07
CA LEU A 57 -17.28 16.62 5.06
C LEU A 57 -16.73 16.68 6.50
N GLY A 58 -15.53 17.23 6.72
CA GLY A 58 -14.89 17.35 8.03
C GLY A 58 -14.16 16.09 8.51
N TYR A 59 -13.77 15.19 7.61
CA TYR A 59 -13.07 13.95 7.93
C TYR A 59 -11.63 13.92 7.44
N ASP A 60 -10.77 13.28 8.23
CA ASP A 60 -9.46 12.80 7.78
C ASP A 60 -9.55 11.38 7.22
N VAL A 61 -8.58 11.02 6.39
CA VAL A 61 -8.48 9.68 5.79
C VAL A 61 -7.36 8.89 6.45
N GLU A 62 -7.69 7.72 6.97
CA GLU A 62 -6.75 6.72 7.49
C GLU A 62 -7.02 5.36 6.83
N LEU A 63 -5.96 4.70 6.39
CA LEU A 63 -5.96 3.36 5.81
C LEU A 63 -5.41 2.38 6.83
N LYS A 64 -6.20 1.35 7.12
CA LYS A 64 -5.82 0.24 7.99
C LYS A 64 -5.57 -1.02 7.16
N TYR A 65 -4.40 -1.61 7.33
CA TYR A 65 -4.00 -2.84 6.65
C TYR A 65 -4.43 -4.06 7.49
N VAL A 66 -5.25 -4.93 6.94
CA VAL A 66 -5.71 -6.16 7.61
C VAL A 66 -5.05 -7.36 6.92
N PRO A 67 -4.49 -8.33 7.68
CA PRO A 67 -3.90 -9.53 7.07
C PRO A 67 -4.95 -10.31 6.29
N ILE A 68 -4.53 -10.86 5.15
CA ILE A 68 -5.38 -11.72 4.34
C ILE A 68 -5.63 -13.02 5.13
N PRO A 69 -6.88 -13.51 5.25
CA PRO A 69 -7.17 -14.80 5.86
C PRO A 69 -6.40 -15.93 5.16
N GLN A 70 -5.86 -16.89 5.92
CA GLN A 70 -5.03 -17.97 5.37
C GLN A 70 -5.74 -18.80 4.29
N GLU A 71 -7.06 -18.94 4.41
CA GLU A 71 -7.91 -19.64 3.44
C GLU A 71 -7.89 -19.02 2.03
N ARG A 72 -7.66 -17.70 1.94
CA ARG A 72 -7.55 -16.98 0.66
C ARG A 72 -6.13 -17.00 0.11
N LEU A 73 -5.11 -17.01 0.98
CA LEU A 73 -3.70 -17.11 0.55
C LEU A 73 -3.42 -18.45 -0.14
N ALA A 74 -3.98 -19.55 0.37
CA ALA A 74 -3.82 -20.88 -0.21
C ALA A 74 -4.36 -21.02 -1.65
N GLN A 75 -5.26 -20.13 -2.08
CA GLN A 75 -5.82 -20.12 -3.43
C GLN A 75 -4.96 -19.33 -4.42
N ILE A 76 -4.12 -18.40 -3.92
CA ILE A 76 -3.29 -17.52 -4.76
C ILE A 76 -2.00 -18.23 -5.22
N ASP A 77 -1.46 -19.16 -4.42
CA ASP A 77 -0.29 -19.96 -4.79
C ASP A 77 -0.62 -21.14 -5.73
N GLN A 78 -1.90 -21.36 -6.09
CA GLN A 78 -2.34 -22.43 -7.00
C GLN A 78 -2.54 -21.98 -8.46
N GLU A 79 -2.34 -20.71 -8.78
CA GLU A 79 -2.51 -20.13 -10.13
C GLU A 79 -1.18 -19.71 -10.78
#